data_AF-A0A414PQE6-F1
#
_entry.id   AF-A0A414PQE6-F1
#
_cell.length_a   1.000
_cell.length_b   1.000
_cell.length_c   1.000
_cell.angle_alpha   90.00
_cell.angle_beta   90.00
_cell.angle_gamma   90.00
#
_symmetry.space_group_name_H-M   'P 1'
#
loop_
_entity.id
_entity.type
_entity.pdbx_description
1 polymer ?
#
loop_
_entity_poly.entity_id
_entity_poly.type
_entity_poly.pdbx_seq_one_letter_code
_entity_poly.pdbx_strand_id
1 'polypeptide(L)'
;MRRRWNDPAGAAERLRAIEIDRPELMRVQAQEITGMSAAVFGREVIENPMWIARNTEKTLPGVTYFKTADLARHFERMRDKRECAKLLYHYFYFSDEAFLEEYGKPKDVVFGPGTSMAVSVSGDGDEG
;
A
#
# COMPACT_ATOMS: atom_id res chain seq x y z
N MET A 1 21.42 5.90 -13.76
CA MET A 1 19.94 5.89 -13.66
C MET A 1 19.51 4.62 -12.94
N ARG A 2 18.92 4.70 -11.74
CA ARG A 2 18.32 3.52 -11.08
C ARG A 2 17.05 3.16 -11.86
N ARG A 3 16.98 1.97 -12.46
CA ARG A 3 15.77 1.49 -13.14
C ARG A 3 14.60 1.58 -12.15
N ARG A 4 13.56 2.34 -12.51
CA ARG A 4 12.29 2.36 -11.77
C ARG A 4 11.73 0.95 -11.81
N TRP A 5 11.47 0.36 -10.64
CA TRP A 5 10.68 -0.86 -10.54
C TRP A 5 9.29 -0.58 -11.13
N ASN A 6 8.82 -1.47 -12.01
CA ASN A 6 7.60 -1.28 -12.79
C ASN A 6 6.84 -2.59 -13.08
N ASP A 7 7.05 -3.62 -12.25
CA ASP A 7 6.38 -4.92 -12.40
C ASP A 7 5.44 -5.29 -11.22
N PRO A 8 4.35 -4.53 -10.96
CA PRO A 8 3.36 -4.95 -9.98
C PRO A 8 2.67 -6.27 -10.35
N ALA A 9 2.39 -6.50 -11.64
CA ALA A 9 1.65 -7.68 -12.09
C ALA A 9 2.44 -8.97 -11.85
N GLY A 10 3.72 -9.01 -12.27
CA GLY A 10 4.56 -10.17 -12.03
C GLY A 10 4.88 -10.36 -10.53
N ALA A 11 4.99 -9.28 -9.75
CA ALA A 11 5.16 -9.39 -8.30
C ALA A 11 3.94 -10.06 -7.64
N ALA A 12 2.71 -9.66 -8.02
CA ALA A 12 1.49 -10.30 -7.55
C ALA A 12 1.45 -11.78 -7.94
N GLU A 13 1.72 -12.12 -9.19
CA GLU A 13 1.72 -13.50 -9.69
C GLU A 13 2.69 -14.39 -8.91
N ARG A 14 3.93 -13.92 -8.71
CA ARG A 14 4.95 -14.65 -7.94
C ARG A 14 4.55 -14.89 -6.49
N LEU A 15 3.86 -13.93 -5.86
CA LEU A 15 3.37 -14.07 -4.49
C LEU A 15 2.17 -15.04 -4.43
N ARG A 16 1.24 -14.99 -5.38
CA ARG A 16 0.11 -15.93 -5.48
C ARG A 16 0.57 -17.37 -5.62
N ALA A 17 1.61 -17.60 -6.43
CA ALA A 17 2.14 -18.93 -6.68
C ALA A 17 2.68 -19.64 -5.42
N ILE A 18 2.98 -18.88 -4.36
CA ILE A 18 3.56 -19.42 -3.11
C ILE A 18 2.66 -19.19 -1.89
N GLU A 19 1.50 -18.53 -2.06
CA GLU A 19 0.67 -18.05 -0.95
C GLU A 19 0.23 -19.19 -0.01
N ILE A 20 -0.12 -20.35 -0.58
CA ILE A 20 -0.58 -21.53 0.18
C ILE A 20 0.55 -22.13 1.01
N ASP A 21 1.74 -22.28 0.42
CA ASP A 21 2.87 -22.94 1.06
C ASP A 21 3.62 -22.01 2.02
N ARG A 22 3.54 -20.69 1.77
CA ARG A 22 4.20 -19.63 2.55
C ARG A 22 3.20 -18.52 2.83
N PRO A 23 2.34 -18.68 3.84
CA PRO A 23 1.30 -17.69 4.15
C PRO A 23 1.86 -16.38 4.73
N GLU A 24 3.06 -16.43 5.32
CA GLU A 24 3.76 -15.28 5.88
C GLU A 24 5.20 -15.22 5.37
N LEU A 25 5.69 -14.02 5.11
CA LEU A 25 7.03 -13.75 4.61
C LEU A 25 7.73 -12.72 5.48
N MET A 26 9.02 -12.91 5.72
CA MET A 26 9.89 -11.85 6.21
C MET A 26 10.14 -10.83 5.10
N ARG A 27 10.49 -9.59 5.48
CA ARG A 27 10.80 -8.50 4.53
C ARG A 27 11.81 -8.92 3.44
N VAL A 28 12.88 -9.61 3.81
CA VAL A 28 13.94 -10.04 2.87
C VAL A 28 13.38 -11.02 1.84
N GLN A 29 12.56 -11.99 2.28
CA GLN A 29 11.92 -12.96 1.40
C GLN A 29 10.95 -12.26 0.44
N ALA A 30 10.12 -11.34 0.94
CA ALA A 30 9.21 -10.56 0.11
C ALA A 30 9.97 -9.73 -0.95
N GLN A 31 11.11 -9.13 -0.60
CA GLN A 31 11.97 -8.40 -1.54
C GLN A 31 12.53 -9.30 -2.63
N GLU A 32 13.02 -10.49 -2.27
CA GLU A 32 13.54 -11.48 -3.22
C GLU A 32 12.45 -11.91 -4.21
N ILE A 33 11.26 -12.26 -3.72
CA ILE A 33 10.13 -12.72 -4.54
C ILE A 33 9.62 -11.62 -5.48
N THR A 34 9.54 -10.39 -4.99
CA THR A 34 9.03 -9.24 -5.77
C THR A 34 10.09 -8.64 -6.70
N GLY A 35 11.37 -8.98 -6.50
CA GLY A 35 12.51 -8.39 -7.22
C GLY A 35 12.78 -6.94 -6.83
N MET A 36 12.31 -6.51 -5.65
CA MET A 36 12.44 -5.13 -5.18
C MET A 36 13.68 -4.95 -4.31
N SER A 37 14.41 -3.87 -4.53
CA SER A 37 15.42 -3.44 -3.56
C SER A 37 14.77 -2.95 -2.27
N ALA A 38 15.51 -2.96 -1.16
CA ALA A 38 14.98 -2.55 0.14
C ALA A 38 14.38 -1.13 0.16
N ALA A 39 14.98 -0.20 -0.59
CA ALA A 39 14.51 1.17 -0.72
C ALA A 39 13.19 1.26 -1.52
N VAL A 40 13.08 0.49 -2.60
CA VAL A 40 11.86 0.45 -3.42
C VAL A 40 10.73 -0.21 -2.64
N PHE A 41 11.01 -1.33 -1.95
CA PHE A 41 10.03 -1.99 -1.09
C PHE A 41 9.54 -1.07 0.04
N GLY A 42 10.44 -0.30 0.65
CA GLY A 42 10.07 0.72 1.65
C GLY A 42 9.05 1.71 1.10
N ARG A 43 9.36 2.33 -0.04
CA ARG A 43 8.48 3.35 -0.65
C ARG A 43 7.16 2.78 -1.18
N GLU A 44 7.20 1.68 -1.91
CA GLU A 44 6.04 1.18 -2.66
C GLU A 44 5.12 0.29 -1.82
N VAL A 45 5.61 -0.27 -0.72
CA VAL A 45 4.84 -1.13 0.19
C VAL A 45 4.69 -0.45 1.53
N ILE A 46 5.77 -0.33 2.31
CA ILE A 46 5.68 0.09 3.73
C ILE A 46 5.10 1.50 3.89
N GLU A 47 5.56 2.45 3.06
CA GLU A 47 5.13 3.85 3.08
C GLU A 47 3.88 4.10 2.24
N ASN A 48 3.36 3.09 1.54
CA ASN A 48 2.22 3.25 0.65
C ASN A 48 0.91 3.32 1.46
N PRO A 49 0.12 4.41 1.36
CA PRO A 49 -1.12 4.53 2.13
C PRO A 49 -2.11 3.38 1.94
N MET A 50 -2.15 2.77 0.73
CA MET A 50 -3.00 1.60 0.49
C MET A 50 -2.57 0.36 1.26
N TRP A 51 -1.26 0.17 1.37
CA TRP A 51 -0.71 -0.91 2.18
C TRP A 51 -1.09 -0.66 3.63
N ILE A 52 -0.76 0.51 4.17
CA ILE A 52 -1.00 0.85 5.58
C ILE A 52 -2.49 0.70 5.94
N ALA A 53 -3.40 1.15 5.05
CA ALA A 53 -4.84 1.04 5.22
C ALA A 53 -5.31 -0.40 5.45
N ARG A 54 -4.75 -1.36 4.72
CA ARG A 54 -5.32 -2.72 4.59
C ARG A 54 -4.39 -3.84 5.06
N ASN A 55 -3.20 -3.48 5.50
CA ASN A 55 -2.21 -4.43 5.96
C ASN A 55 -2.58 -5.01 7.33
N THR A 56 -2.35 -6.31 7.48
CA THR A 56 -2.51 -7.04 8.74
C THR A 56 -1.20 -7.69 9.20
N GLU A 57 -0.07 -6.97 8.98
CA GLU A 57 1.28 -7.33 9.41
C GLU A 57 1.30 -7.81 10.86
N LYS A 58 2.11 -8.84 11.11
CA LYS A 58 2.40 -9.33 12.45
C LYS A 58 3.84 -8.93 12.81
N THR A 59 3.96 -7.92 13.65
CA THR A 59 5.26 -7.50 14.18
C THR A 59 5.56 -8.29 15.45
N LEU A 60 6.66 -9.05 15.41
CA LEU A 60 7.28 -9.72 16.57
C LEU A 60 8.57 -8.97 16.93
N PRO A 61 9.15 -9.16 18.14
CA PRO A 61 10.39 -8.50 18.52
C PRO A 61 11.50 -8.71 17.47
N GLY A 62 11.89 -7.63 16.81
CA GLY A 62 12.96 -7.63 15.79
C GLY A 62 12.58 -8.17 14.42
N VAL A 63 11.34 -8.64 14.18
CA VAL A 63 10.93 -9.22 12.88
C VAL A 63 9.50 -8.83 12.52
N THR A 64 9.32 -8.29 11.31
CA THR A 64 8.01 -8.04 10.70
C THR A 64 7.69 -9.15 9.72
N TYR A 65 6.54 -9.80 9.93
CA TYR A 65 5.97 -10.77 9.00
C TYR A 65 4.84 -10.14 8.21
N PHE A 66 4.91 -10.32 6.90
CA PHE A 66 3.95 -9.85 5.93
C PHE A 66 3.09 -11.04 5.50
N LYS A 67 1.77 -10.89 5.54
CA LYS A 67 0.90 -11.91 4.93
C LYS A 67 1.08 -11.89 3.42
N THR A 68 1.39 -13.05 2.84
CA THR A 68 1.65 -13.19 1.41
C THR A 68 0.44 -12.79 0.58
N ALA A 69 -0.76 -13.18 1.03
CA ALA A 69 -2.03 -12.82 0.41
C ALA A 69 -2.25 -11.30 0.34
N ASP A 70 -1.93 -10.59 1.43
CA ASP A 70 -2.08 -9.14 1.50
C ASP A 70 -1.06 -8.45 0.59
N LEU A 71 0.19 -8.92 0.57
CA LEU A 71 1.21 -8.44 -0.35
C LEU A 71 0.76 -8.63 -1.81
N ALA A 72 0.31 -9.82 -2.19
CA ALA A 72 -0.15 -10.10 -3.55
C ALA A 72 -1.28 -9.13 -3.95
N ARG A 73 -2.26 -8.97 -3.06
CA ARG A 73 -3.38 -8.04 -3.25
C ARG A 73 -2.91 -6.58 -3.35
N HIS A 74 -1.93 -6.16 -2.57
CA HIS A 74 -1.34 -4.83 -2.68
C HIS A 74 -0.75 -4.58 -4.07
N PHE A 75 0.01 -5.54 -4.60
CA PHE A 75 0.56 -5.45 -5.95
C PHE A 75 -0.52 -5.48 -7.05
N GLU A 76 -1.59 -6.27 -6.87
CA GLU A 76 -2.77 -6.23 -7.75
C GLU A 76 -3.43 -4.84 -7.77
N ARG A 77 -3.54 -4.19 -6.61
CA ARG A 77 -4.11 -2.83 -6.48
C ARG A 77 -3.24 -1.78 -7.13
N MET A 78 -1.92 -1.90 -7.03
CA MET A 78 -1.00 -0.98 -7.71
C MET A 78 -1.10 -1.06 -9.25
N ARG A 79 -1.75 -2.08 -9.81
CA ARG A 79 -2.07 -2.15 -11.25
C ARG A 79 -3.13 -1.13 -11.67
N ASP A 80 -4.11 -0.85 -10.81
CA ASP A 80 -5.20 0.08 -11.08
C ASP A 80 -5.29 1.15 -9.97
N LYS A 81 -4.81 2.35 -10.29
CA LYS A 81 -4.72 3.46 -9.35
C LYS A 81 -6.07 3.99 -8.87
N ARG A 82 -7.20 3.49 -9.39
CA ARG A 82 -8.55 3.86 -8.92
C ARG A 82 -8.75 3.60 -7.44
N GLU A 83 -8.24 2.48 -6.91
CA GLU A 83 -8.36 2.19 -5.47
C GLU A 83 -7.49 3.15 -4.64
N CYS A 84 -6.31 3.56 -5.15
CA CYS A 84 -5.53 4.64 -4.54
C CYS A 84 -6.33 5.94 -4.50
N ALA A 85 -6.92 6.32 -5.62
CA ALA A 85 -7.70 7.54 -5.75
C ALA A 85 -8.92 7.53 -4.82
N LYS A 86 -9.59 6.37 -4.68
CA LYS A 86 -10.71 6.19 -3.75
C LYS A 86 -10.26 6.33 -2.30
N LEU A 87 -9.13 5.75 -1.92
CA LEU A 87 -8.58 5.88 -0.56
C LEU A 87 -8.21 7.34 -0.23
N LEU A 88 -7.61 8.05 -1.18
CA LEU A 88 -7.32 9.48 -1.05
C LEU A 88 -8.61 10.30 -0.92
N TYR A 89 -9.61 10.02 -1.76
CA TYR A 89 -10.91 10.67 -1.69
C TYR A 89 -11.57 10.44 -0.31
N HIS A 90 -11.63 9.19 0.17
CA HIS A 90 -12.22 8.89 1.47
C HIS A 90 -11.48 9.59 2.63
N TYR A 91 -10.16 9.78 2.55
CA TYR A 91 -9.44 10.53 3.56
C TYR A 91 -10.00 11.95 3.76
N PHE A 92 -10.26 12.68 2.67
CA PHE A 92 -10.76 14.05 2.73
C PHE A 92 -12.27 14.13 2.98
N TYR A 93 -13.04 13.19 2.46
CA TYR A 93 -14.49 13.34 2.37
C TYR A 93 -15.28 12.44 3.34
N PHE A 94 -14.70 11.38 3.89
CA PHE A 94 -15.39 10.59 4.92
C PHE A 94 -15.24 11.26 6.29
N SER A 95 -16.25 11.10 7.15
CA SER A 95 -16.07 11.30 8.59
C SER A 95 -15.08 10.26 9.14
N ASP A 96 -14.52 10.51 10.32
CA ASP A 96 -13.58 9.55 10.93
C ASP A 96 -14.26 8.22 11.28
N GLU A 97 -15.54 8.27 11.66
CA GLU A 97 -16.37 7.09 11.92
C GLU A 97 -16.61 6.27 10.65
N ALA A 98 -17.05 6.91 9.55
CA ALA A 98 -17.26 6.22 8.27
C ALA A 98 -15.95 5.66 7.68
N PHE A 99 -14.82 6.36 7.90
CA PHE A 99 -13.51 5.87 7.51
C PHE A 99 -13.10 4.64 8.33
N LEU A 100 -13.32 4.67 9.65
CA LEU A 100 -13.06 3.54 10.53
C LEU A 100 -13.92 2.32 10.16
N GLU A 101 -15.18 2.50 9.79
CA GLU A 101 -16.05 1.40 9.33
C GLU A 101 -15.58 0.79 8.00
N GLU A 102 -15.24 1.60 6.99
CA GLU A 102 -14.80 1.12 5.68
C GLU A 102 -13.43 0.41 5.73
N TYR A 103 -12.51 0.88 6.59
CA TYR A 103 -11.10 0.46 6.58
C TYR A 103 -10.65 -0.28 7.86
N GLY A 104 -11.46 -0.31 8.91
CA GLY A 104 -11.13 -0.94 10.20
C GLY A 104 -10.01 -0.25 10.98
N LYS A 105 -9.53 0.92 10.52
CA LYS A 105 -8.45 1.70 11.14
C LYS A 105 -8.76 3.20 11.06
N PRO A 106 -8.37 3.99 12.07
CA PRO A 106 -8.51 5.45 12.01
C PRO A 106 -7.50 6.08 11.03
N LYS A 107 -7.83 7.27 10.52
CA LYS A 107 -7.04 7.96 9.47
C LYS A 107 -5.59 8.24 9.88
N ASP A 108 -5.36 8.61 11.14
CA ASP A 108 -4.02 8.89 11.68
C ASP A 108 -3.11 7.65 11.72
N VAL A 109 -3.70 6.46 11.87
CA VAL A 109 -2.99 5.17 11.73
C VAL A 109 -2.74 4.83 10.27
N VAL A 110 -3.67 5.12 9.36
CA VAL A 110 -3.56 4.80 7.93
C VAL A 110 -2.57 5.71 7.19
N PHE A 111 -2.57 7.00 7.49
CA PHE A 111 -1.75 7.98 6.80
C PHE A 111 -0.51 8.39 7.59
N GLY A 112 -0.45 8.08 8.89
CA GLY A 112 0.68 8.43 9.75
C GLY A 112 0.68 9.90 10.20
N PRO A 113 1.35 10.22 11.34
CA PRO A 113 1.46 11.60 11.83
C PRO A 113 2.23 12.49 10.85
N GLY A 114 1.71 13.69 10.59
CA GLY A 114 2.37 14.69 9.73
C GLY A 114 2.11 14.52 8.23
N THR A 115 1.26 13.57 7.84
CA THR A 115 0.82 13.43 6.45
C THR A 115 -0.14 14.55 6.08
N SER A 116 0.40 15.64 5.53
CA SER A 116 -0.37 16.65 4.83
C SER A 116 -0.52 16.21 3.37
N MET A 117 -1.68 15.64 3.05
CA MET A 117 -2.07 15.50 1.66
C MET A 117 -2.71 16.83 1.25
N ALA A 118 -1.99 17.65 0.50
CA ALA A 118 -2.58 18.81 -0.13
C ALA A 118 -3.22 18.33 -1.45
N VAL A 119 -4.54 18.41 -1.57
CA VAL A 119 -5.19 18.31 -2.88
C VAL A 119 -5.04 19.68 -3.53
N SER A 120 -4.06 19.83 -4.43
CA SER A 120 -4.13 20.92 -5.40
C SER A 120 -5.21 20.55 -6.41
N VAL A 121 -6.42 21.05 -6.18
CA VAL A 121 -7.42 21.12 -7.26
C VAL A 121 -6.89 22.20 -8.20
N SER A 122 -6.19 21.79 -9.25
CA SER A 122 -5.98 22.65 -10.40
C SER A 122 -7.36 22.88 -11.01
N GLY A 123 -8.01 23.98 -10.63
CA GLY A 123 -9.17 24.45 -11.36
C GLY A 123 -8.70 24.85 -12.74
N ASP A 124 -9.06 24.05 -13.74
CA ASP A 124 -9.07 24.54 -15.11
C ASP A 124 -10.02 25.74 -15.15
N GLY A 125 -9.52 26.81 -15.78
CA GLY A 125 -9.96 28.18 -15.61
C GLY A 125 -11.45 28.43 -15.74
N ASP A 126 -11.94 29.28 -14.83
CA ASP A 126 -13.10 30.12 -15.06
C ASP A 126 -12.55 31.53 -15.27
N GLU A 127 -12.21 31.86 -16.52
CA GLU A 127 -12.05 33.25 -16.94
C GLU A 127 -13.44 33.78 -17.31
N GLY A 128 -14.02 34.56 -16.41
CA GLY A 128 -15.19 35.42 -16.63
C GLY A 128 -14.81 36.88 -16.48
#